data_AF-A0A960P0X9-F1
#
_entry.id   AF-A0A960P0X9-F1
#
_cell.length_a   1.000
_cell.length_b   1.000
_cell.length_c   1.000
_cell.angle_alpha   90.00
_cell.angle_beta   90.00
_cell.angle_gamma   90.00
#
_symmetry.space_group_name_H-M   'P 1'
#
loop_
_entity.id
_entity.type
_entity.pdbx_description
1 polymer ?
#
loop_
_entity_poly.entity_id
_entity_poly.type
_entity_poly.pdbx_seq_one_letter_code
_entity_poly.pdbx_strand_id
1 'polypeptide(L)'
;QFCGGSLISPDTVLTAAHCVVWDVSGGGGGPGPQPPRRIFTVPPRYVDVIVGADTLGAAANGERVGVRRIRLDPDLRVDFWTSFNTFQPDLAVLQLDEPVSAPPVAPSKLWLRTSIWAAIRASETTPTDSLLWITWT
;
A
#
# COMPACT_ATOMS: atom_id res chain seq x y z
N GLN A 1 5.85 -7.89 4.84
CA GLN A 1 6.46 -6.60 5.26
C GLN A 1 5.45 -5.73 5.99
N PHE A 2 5.83 -4.59 6.57
CA PHE A 2 4.86 -3.54 6.95
C PHE A 2 4.95 -2.42 5.92
N CYS A 3 3.80 -1.96 5.43
CA CYS A 3 3.70 -0.85 4.48
C CYS A 3 2.81 0.26 5.02
N GLY A 4 3.05 1.48 4.55
CA GLY A 4 2.17 2.62 4.78
C GLY A 4 1.07 2.73 3.72
N GLY A 5 0.07 3.56 4.00
CA GLY A 5 -0.96 3.95 3.05
C GLY A 5 -1.67 5.22 3.50
N SER A 6 -2.64 5.67 2.72
CA SER A 6 -3.48 6.82 3.05
C SER A 6 -4.95 6.46 2.90
N LEU A 7 -5.74 6.71 3.93
CA LEU A 7 -7.20 6.61 3.85
C LEU A 7 -7.72 7.76 2.99
N ILE A 8 -8.30 7.46 1.82
CA ILE A 8 -8.81 8.48 0.88
C ILE A 8 -10.35 8.51 0.81
N SER A 9 -11.01 7.48 1.33
CA SER A 9 -12.43 7.45 1.71
C SER A 9 -12.59 6.50 2.92
N PRO A 10 -13.75 6.47 3.62
CA PRO A 10 -13.93 5.61 4.79
C PRO A 10 -13.65 4.12 4.55
N ASP A 11 -13.73 3.64 3.31
CA ASP A 11 -13.50 2.24 2.94
C ASP A 11 -12.40 2.06 1.88
N THR A 12 -11.60 3.09 1.60
CA THR A 12 -10.61 3.06 0.51
C THR A 12 -9.25 3.60 0.96
N VAL A 13 -8.23 2.80 0.71
CA VAL A 13 -6.82 3.10 1.03
C VAL A 13 -6.01 3.19 -0.25
N LEU A 14 -5.22 4.25 -0.38
CA LEU A 14 -4.18 4.39 -1.38
C LEU A 14 -2.85 3.86 -0.82
N THR A 15 -2.12 3.07 -1.59
CA THR A 15 -0.81 2.55 -1.22
C THR A 15 0.06 2.29 -2.45
N ALA A 16 1.28 1.80 -2.26
CA ALA A 16 2.18 1.42 -3.33
C ALA A 16 1.85 0.03 -3.90
N ALA A 17 2.10 -0.19 -5.18
CA ALA A 17 1.90 -1.51 -5.81
C ALA A 17 2.86 -2.55 -5.25
N HIS A 18 4.14 -2.20 -5.04
CA HIS A 18 5.13 -3.12 -4.49
C HIS A 18 4.79 -3.60 -3.07
N CYS A 19 3.89 -2.92 -2.36
CA CYS A 19 3.41 -3.36 -1.06
C CYS A 19 2.55 -4.61 -1.18
N VAL A 20 1.75 -4.74 -2.24
CA VAL A 20 0.76 -5.82 -2.40
C VAL A 20 1.09 -6.80 -3.52
N VAL A 21 2.12 -6.53 -4.31
CA VAL A 21 2.68 -7.50 -5.26
C VAL A 21 3.57 -8.47 -4.49
N TRP A 22 3.24 -9.75 -4.58
CA TRP A 22 3.97 -10.84 -3.92
C TRP A 22 4.91 -11.56 -4.88
N ASP A 23 4.50 -11.69 -6.15
CA ASP A 23 5.26 -12.40 -7.16
C ASP A 23 5.09 -11.74 -8.52
N VAL A 24 6.14 -11.81 -9.32
CA VAL A 24 6.17 -11.38 -10.71
C VAL A 24 6.79 -12.52 -11.50
N SER A 25 5.97 -13.24 -12.25
CA SER A 25 6.44 -14.33 -13.10
C SER A 25 6.53 -13.88 -14.56
N GLY A 26 7.45 -14.46 -15.31
CA GLY A 26 7.78 -13.98 -16.65
C GLY A 26 8.74 -12.78 -16.61
N GLY A 27 9.52 -12.65 -17.68
CA GLY A 27 10.77 -11.87 -17.67
C GLY A 27 11.96 -12.81 -17.50
N GLY A 28 12.41 -13.41 -18.61
CA GLY A 28 13.62 -14.22 -18.61
C GLY A 28 14.85 -13.33 -18.49
N GLY A 29 15.78 -13.68 -17.60
CA GLY A 29 17.11 -13.04 -17.48
C GLY A 29 18.09 -13.40 -18.60
N GLY A 30 17.61 -13.91 -19.73
CA GLY A 30 18.42 -14.42 -20.84
C GLY A 30 18.12 -13.73 -22.17
N PRO A 31 19.01 -13.85 -23.17
CA PRO A 31 18.80 -13.27 -24.49
C PRO A 31 17.63 -13.96 -25.22
N GLY A 32 16.61 -13.19 -25.61
CA GLY A 32 15.47 -13.66 -26.39
C GLY A 32 14.16 -12.92 -26.08
N PRO A 33 13.09 -13.17 -26.85
CA PRO A 33 11.75 -12.66 -26.55
C PRO A 33 11.28 -13.15 -25.18
N GLN A 34 10.97 -12.23 -24.28
CA GLN A 34 10.52 -12.57 -22.94
C GLN A 34 9.01 -12.78 -22.93
N PRO A 35 8.48 -13.80 -22.22
CA PRO A 35 7.05 -13.90 -22.01
C PRO A 35 6.55 -12.64 -21.28
N PRO A 36 5.29 -12.22 -21.49
CA PRO A 36 4.74 -11.07 -20.79
C PRO A 36 4.84 -11.30 -19.28
N ARG A 37 5.26 -10.26 -18.57
CA ARG A 37 5.31 -10.29 -17.11
C ARG A 37 3.89 -10.41 -16.57
N ARG A 38 3.69 -11.40 -15.70
CA ARG A 38 2.46 -11.64 -14.95
C ARG A 38 2.69 -11.17 -13.52
N ILE A 39 1.85 -10.26 -13.07
CA ILE A 39 1.93 -9.67 -11.75
C ILE A 39 0.90 -10.38 -10.87
N PHE A 40 1.36 -10.91 -9.74
CA PHE A 40 0.50 -11.57 -8.75
C PHE A 40 0.43 -10.71 -7.51
N THR A 41 -0.79 -10.29 -7.18
CA THR A 41 -1.06 -9.73 -5.87
C THR A 41 -1.22 -10.84 -4.86
N VAL A 42 -0.83 -10.54 -3.64
CA VAL A 42 -1.33 -11.22 -2.46
C VAL A 42 -2.87 -11.36 -2.44
N PRO A 43 -3.42 -12.46 -1.92
CA PRO A 43 -4.85 -12.58 -1.70
C PRO A 43 -5.35 -11.55 -0.66
N PRO A 44 -6.48 -10.85 -0.90
CA PRO A 44 -6.99 -9.82 0.00
C PRO A 44 -7.19 -10.29 1.45
N ARG A 45 -7.61 -11.53 1.65
CA ARG A 45 -7.79 -12.16 2.99
C ARG A 45 -6.54 -12.25 3.86
N TYR A 46 -5.35 -12.02 3.29
CA TYR A 46 -4.08 -11.98 4.01
C TYR A 46 -3.61 -10.56 4.26
N VAL A 47 -4.46 -9.56 3.98
CA VAL A 47 -4.14 -8.15 4.14
C VAL A 47 -5.08 -7.55 5.17
N ASP A 48 -4.49 -7.08 6.24
CA ASP A 48 -5.18 -6.22 7.19
C ASP A 48 -4.70 -4.79 7.01
N VAL A 49 -5.64 -3.87 7.19
CA VAL A 49 -5.39 -2.45 7.36
C VAL A 49 -5.62 -2.08 8.83
N ILE A 50 -4.68 -1.39 9.46
CA ILE A 50 -4.85 -0.83 10.80
C ILE A 50 -4.91 0.69 10.65
N VAL A 51 -5.95 1.33 11.14
CA VAL A 51 -6.14 2.79 11.05
C VAL A 51 -6.03 3.43 12.43
N GLY A 52 -5.40 4.61 12.48
CA GLY A 52 -5.19 5.40 13.69
C GLY A 52 -3.97 5.00 14.54
N ALA A 53 -3.18 3.99 14.15
CA ALA A 53 -2.04 3.57 14.99
C ALA A 53 -0.84 4.49 14.86
N ASP A 54 -0.11 4.70 15.94
CA ASP A 54 1.12 5.52 16.00
C ASP A 54 2.39 4.68 16.14
N THR A 55 2.23 3.35 16.24
CA THR A 55 3.31 2.38 16.39
C THR A 55 3.29 1.32 15.29
N LEU A 56 4.48 0.91 14.86
CA LEU A 56 4.70 -0.14 13.85
C LEU A 56 4.91 -1.49 14.53
N GLY A 57 4.06 -2.48 14.21
CA GLY A 57 4.28 -3.88 14.60
C GLY A 57 3.01 -4.60 15.04
N ALA A 58 3.15 -5.82 15.55
CA ALA A 58 2.02 -6.64 16.03
C ALA A 58 1.25 -5.98 17.19
N ALA A 59 1.88 -5.04 17.90
CA ALA A 59 1.29 -4.29 19.01
C ALA A 59 0.65 -2.94 18.58
N ALA A 60 0.49 -2.69 17.27
CA ALA A 60 -0.08 -1.44 16.77
C ALA A 60 -1.49 -1.18 17.35
N ASN A 61 -1.66 0.02 17.90
CA ASN A 61 -2.89 0.54 18.51
C ASN A 61 -3.85 1.11 17.45
N GLY A 62 -4.87 0.39 17.00
CA GLY A 62 -5.80 0.99 16.04
C GLY A 62 -6.95 0.11 15.63
N GLU A 63 -7.81 0.66 14.79
CA GLU A 63 -8.92 -0.07 14.18
C GLU A 63 -8.38 -0.98 13.08
N ARG A 64 -8.40 -2.30 13.31
CA ARG A 64 -7.96 -3.30 12.33
C ARG A 64 -9.16 -3.75 11.49
N VAL A 65 -9.03 -3.64 10.18
CA VAL A 65 -10.06 -4.00 9.20
C VAL A 65 -9.43 -4.80 8.06
N GLY A 66 -10.12 -5.85 7.62
CA GLY A 66 -9.69 -6.65 6.47
C GLY A 66 -9.88 -5.93 5.13
N VAL A 67 -9.31 -6.53 4.08
CA VAL A 67 -9.40 -6.02 2.71
C VAL A 67 -10.23 -6.97 1.85
N ARG A 68 -11.32 -6.46 1.24
CA ARG A 68 -12.15 -7.22 0.28
C ARG A 68 -11.57 -7.25 -1.13
N ARG A 69 -10.81 -6.21 -1.51
CA ARG A 69 -10.28 -6.09 -2.88
C ARG A 69 -9.00 -5.28 -2.95
N ILE A 70 -8.08 -5.76 -3.76
CA ILE A 70 -6.86 -5.07 -4.16
C ILE A 70 -6.96 -4.72 -5.65
N ARG A 71 -6.64 -3.48 -6.01
CA ARG A 71 -6.55 -3.01 -7.39
C ARG A 71 -5.21 -2.37 -7.63
N LEU A 72 -4.48 -2.90 -8.60
CA LEU A 72 -3.27 -2.26 -9.10
C LEU A 72 -3.66 -1.22 -10.16
N ASP A 73 -2.81 -0.22 -10.35
CA ASP A 73 -2.89 0.63 -11.53
C ASP A 73 -2.84 -0.23 -12.81
N PRO A 74 -3.74 -0.01 -13.79
CA PRO A 74 -3.79 -0.80 -15.03
C PRO A 74 -2.53 -0.65 -15.89
N ASP A 75 -1.81 0.46 -15.74
CA ASP A 75 -0.58 0.73 -16.45
C ASP A 75 0.67 0.27 -15.69
N LEU A 76 0.50 -0.40 -14.54
CA LEU A 76 1.63 -0.95 -13.79
C LEU A 76 2.53 -1.81 -14.70
N ARG A 77 3.81 -1.46 -14.69
CA ARG A 77 4.93 -2.17 -15.30
C ARG A 77 5.92 -2.50 -14.19
N VAL A 78 6.57 -3.65 -14.34
CA VAL A 78 7.65 -4.06 -13.44
C VAL A 78 8.93 -4.23 -14.26
N ASP A 79 9.99 -3.51 -13.93
CA ASP A 79 11.29 -3.60 -14.60
C ASP A 79 12.44 -3.77 -13.59
N PHE A 80 12.87 -5.03 -13.43
CA PHE A 80 13.98 -5.40 -12.54
C PHE A 80 15.37 -5.02 -13.09
N TRP A 81 15.47 -4.52 -14.32
CA TRP A 81 16.74 -4.08 -14.90
C TRP A 81 17.12 -2.66 -14.50
N THR A 82 16.18 -1.90 -13.96
CA THR A 82 16.44 -0.57 -13.42
C THR A 82 16.51 -0.63 -11.90
N SER A 83 17.63 -0.20 -11.31
CA SER A 83 17.87 -0.29 -9.86
C SER A 83 17.06 0.69 -9.01
N PHE A 84 16.34 1.63 -9.63
CA PHE A 84 15.79 2.81 -8.92
C PHE A 84 14.30 3.04 -9.14
N ASN A 85 13.59 2.25 -9.96
CA ASN A 85 12.16 2.46 -10.18
C ASN A 85 11.48 1.21 -10.71
N THR A 86 11.58 0.11 -9.97
CA THR A 86 11.13 -1.22 -10.42
C THR A 86 9.65 -1.29 -10.73
N PHE A 87 8.78 -0.50 -10.08
CA PHE A 87 7.33 -0.49 -10.28
C PHE A 87 6.89 0.86 -10.85
N GLN A 88 6.18 0.87 -11.99
CA GLN A 88 5.80 2.11 -12.67
C GLN A 88 4.42 1.99 -13.35
N PRO A 89 3.41 2.79 -12.95
CA PRO A 89 3.35 3.55 -11.70
C PRO A 89 3.26 2.61 -10.49
N ASP A 90 3.93 2.96 -9.40
CA ASP A 90 3.91 2.20 -8.15
C ASP A 90 2.67 2.53 -7.30
N LEU A 91 1.49 2.19 -7.81
CA LEU A 91 0.20 2.59 -7.23
C LEU A 91 -0.76 1.41 -7.10
N ALA A 92 -1.38 1.29 -5.93
CA ALA A 92 -2.47 0.37 -5.66
C ALA A 92 -3.54 1.00 -4.77
N VAL A 93 -4.76 0.48 -4.88
CA VAL A 93 -5.91 0.83 -4.07
C VAL A 93 -6.43 -0.41 -3.36
N LEU A 94 -6.63 -0.32 -2.05
CA LEU A 94 -7.27 -1.35 -1.23
C LEU A 94 -8.68 -0.89 -0.90
N GLN A 95 -9.65 -1.78 -1.08
CA GLN A 95 -11.01 -1.59 -0.58
C GLN A 95 -11.17 -2.41 0.68
N LEU A 96 -11.58 -1.75 1.76
CA LEU A 96 -11.78 -2.36 3.07
C LEU A 96 -13.09 -3.17 3.10
N ASP A 97 -13.14 -4.19 3.96
CA ASP A 97 -14.35 -4.99 4.21
C ASP A 97 -15.48 -4.13 4.77
N GLU A 98 -15.14 -3.20 5.66
CA GLU A 98 -16.05 -2.28 6.35
C GLU A 98 -15.47 -0.85 6.38
N PRO A 99 -16.31 0.19 6.42
CA PRO A 99 -15.83 1.57 6.57
C PRO A 99 -15.26 1.80 7.97
N VAL A 100 -14.12 2.49 8.06
CA VAL A 100 -13.48 2.86 9.33
C VAL A 100 -13.99 4.19 9.87
N SER A 101 -13.81 4.39 11.17
CA SER A 101 -14.21 5.62 11.88
C SER A 101 -13.27 6.81 11.66
N ALA A 102 -12.03 6.55 11.23
CA ALA A 102 -11.01 7.58 11.05
C ALA A 102 -11.31 8.52 9.86
N PRO A 103 -11.02 9.83 9.98
CA PRO A 103 -11.27 10.77 8.90
C PRO A 103 -10.35 10.51 7.69
N PRO A 104 -10.88 10.51 6.45
CA PRO A 104 -10.06 10.41 5.24
C PRO A 104 -9.23 11.67 4.98
N VAL A 105 -8.07 11.47 4.35
CA VAL A 105 -7.25 12.57 3.83
C VAL A 105 -7.78 12.99 2.46
N ALA A 106 -8.17 14.25 2.32
CA ALA A 106 -8.69 14.78 1.07
C ALA A 106 -7.64 14.71 -0.06
N PRO A 107 -7.97 14.18 -1.26
CA PRO A 107 -7.02 14.07 -2.38
C PRO A 107 -6.41 15.41 -2.81
N SER A 108 -7.13 16.51 -2.68
CA SER A 108 -6.64 17.86 -2.99
C SER A 108 -5.54 18.35 -2.04
N LYS A 109 -5.45 17.79 -0.83
CA LYS A 109 -4.36 18.05 0.11
C LYS A 109 -3.13 17.17 -0.14
N LEU A 110 -3.25 16.14 -0.98
CA LEU A 110 -2.17 15.20 -1.29
C LEU A 110 -1.03 15.85 -2.10
N TRP A 111 -1.35 16.89 -2.89
CA TRP A 111 -0.39 17.60 -3.75
C TRP A 111 0.32 18.79 -3.08
N LEU A 112 -0.19 19.26 -1.93
CA LEU A 112 0.26 20.49 -1.25
C LEU A 112 1.06 20.22 0.03
N ARG A 113 1.20 18.95 0.42
CA ARG A 113 1.99 18.52 1.58
C ARG A 113 2.90 17.39 1.14
N THR A 114 4.19 17.69 1.00
CA THR A 114 5.26 16.67 0.97
C THR A 114 5.32 15.85 2.25
N SER A 115 4.60 16.26 3.30
CA SER A 115 4.26 15.45 4.47
C SER A 115 2.98 14.65 4.21
N ILE A 116 3.08 13.63 3.36
CA ILE A 116 2.32 12.41 3.64
C ILE A 116 2.97 11.86 4.92
N TRP A 117 2.32 12.02 6.06
CA TRP A 117 2.65 11.27 7.27
C TRP A 117 2.20 9.83 7.05
N ALA A 118 2.93 9.12 6.20
CA ALA A 118 3.05 7.66 6.19
C ALA A 118 4.56 7.38 6.30
N ALA A 119 5.15 7.81 7.41
CA ALA A 119 6.57 7.61 7.64
C ALA A 119 6.81 6.13 7.98
N ILE A 120 7.51 5.43 7.08
CA ILE A 120 8.36 4.30 7.44
C ILE A 120 9.51 4.90 8.27
N ARG A 121 9.27 4.99 9.59
CA ARG A 121 10.18 5.11 10.76
C ARG A 121 9.85 6.27 11.73
N ALA A 122 9.31 5.85 12.88
CA ALA A 122 9.52 6.18 14.30
C ALA A 122 10.05 7.56 14.77
N SER A 123 9.33 8.08 15.79
CA SER A 123 9.74 8.98 16.88
C SER A 123 9.63 10.50 16.64
N GLU A 124 8.50 11.10 17.04
CA GLU A 124 8.33 11.95 18.25
C GLU A 124 7.17 12.98 18.10
N THR A 125 6.20 12.87 19.02
CA THR A 125 5.30 13.92 19.58
C THR A 125 4.08 14.45 18.80
N THR A 126 2.90 14.13 19.38
CA THR A 126 1.59 14.85 19.44
C THR A 126 0.60 14.82 18.25
N PRO A 127 -0.74 14.88 18.51
CA PRO A 127 -1.71 13.89 18.05
C PRO A 127 -2.74 14.40 17.03
N THR A 128 -3.53 13.44 16.54
CA THR A 128 -4.72 13.52 15.67
C THR A 128 -4.44 13.79 14.19
N ASP A 129 -4.06 12.76 13.44
CA ASP A 129 -4.64 12.48 12.11
C ASP A 129 -4.24 11.07 11.61
N SER A 130 -5.26 10.32 11.20
CA SER A 130 -5.34 8.97 10.62
C SER A 130 -4.06 8.36 10.00
N LEU A 131 -3.23 7.72 10.82
CA LEU A 131 -2.13 6.87 10.36
C LEU A 131 -2.64 5.48 9.95
N LEU A 132 -2.16 4.91 8.84
CA LEU A 132 -2.72 3.70 8.26
C LEU A 132 -1.62 2.67 7.93
N TRP A 133 -1.81 1.43 8.39
CA TRP A 133 -0.84 0.34 8.33
C TRP A 133 -1.37 -0.82 7.52
N ILE A 134 -0.53 -1.46 6.71
CA ILE A 134 -0.88 -2.69 6.00
C ILE A 134 -0.03 -3.84 6.56
N THR A 135 -0.67 -4.91 7.04
CA THR A 135 0.01 -6.08 7.64
C THR A 135 -0.40 -7.39 6.97
N TRP A 136 0.50 -8.37 6.95
CA TRP A 136 0.27 -9.74 6.48
C TRP A 136 0.20 -10.68 7.66
N THR A 137 -0.72 -11.65 7.64
CA THR A 137 -0.76 -12.78 8.59
C THR A 137 -0.34 -14.08 7.92
#